data_AF-A0A7S1R6T7-F1
#
_entry.id   AF-A0A7S1R6T7-F1
#
_cell.length_a   1.000
_cell.length_b   1.000
_cell.length_c   1.000
_cell.angle_alpha   90.00
_cell.angle_beta   90.00
_cell.angle_gamma   90.00
#
_symmetry.space_group_name_H-M   'P 1'
#
loop_
_entity.id
_entity.type
_entity.pdbx_description
1 polymer ?
#
loop_
_entity_poly.entity_id
_entity_poly.type
_entity_poly.pdbx_seq_one_letter_code
_entity_poly.pdbx_strand_id
1 'polypeptide(L)'
;VDLRACASLRIVGFCVFAYCETLERVSWPPSVEEFGRGVLAHCPKLVAVDLSTCVSLRSIGDQAFSNCDALERTSWPPGVQQIGERVMACCPKLATVDLSGCASLRSVGDGAFSQCSAV
;
A
#
# COMPACT_ATOMS: atom_id res chain seq x y z
N VAL A 1 13.31 2.21 -4.43
CA VAL A 1 12.99 2.56 -5.84
C VAL A 1 12.35 3.94 -5.87
N ASP A 2 12.75 4.82 -6.79
CA ASP A 2 12.18 6.16 -6.91
C ASP A 2 11.45 6.33 -8.25
N LEU A 3 10.13 6.51 -8.21
CA LEU A 3 9.27 6.69 -9.38
C LEU A 3 8.66 8.10 -9.44
N ARG A 4 9.12 9.05 -8.60
CA ARG A 4 8.51 10.38 -8.49
C ARG A 4 8.51 11.17 -9.80
N ALA A 5 9.49 10.94 -10.66
CA ALA A 5 9.59 11.58 -11.97
C ALA A 5 8.63 11.01 -13.03
N CYS A 6 7.99 9.87 -12.77
CA CYS A 6 7.09 9.21 -13.70
C CYS A 6 5.70 9.87 -13.71
N ALA A 7 5.60 11.12 -14.15
CA ALA A 7 4.37 11.92 -14.11
C ALA A 7 3.20 11.37 -14.96
N SER A 8 3.49 10.47 -15.92
CA SER A 8 2.48 9.76 -16.72
C SER A 8 2.06 8.42 -16.12
N LEU A 9 2.72 7.93 -15.07
CA LEU A 9 2.38 6.66 -14.43
C LEU A 9 1.02 6.77 -13.74
N ARG A 10 0.06 5.98 -14.21
CA ARG A 10 -1.32 5.93 -13.68
C ARG A 10 -1.59 4.65 -12.92
N ILE A 11 -1.15 3.53 -13.46
CA ILE A 11 -1.45 2.20 -12.93
C ILE A 11 -0.13 1.53 -12.55
N VAL A 12 -0.07 1.03 -11.32
CA VAL A 12 1.00 0.12 -10.89
C VAL A 12 0.41 -1.28 -10.92
N GLY A 13 0.83 -2.08 -11.91
CA GLY A 13 0.19 -3.36 -12.23
C GLY A 13 0.38 -4.47 -11.18
N PHE A 14 -0.03 -5.67 -11.56
CA PHE A 14 0.02 -6.86 -10.71
C PHE A 14 1.46 -7.22 -10.29
N CYS A 15 1.71 -7.39 -8.99
CA CYS A 15 2.97 -7.91 -8.43
C CYS A 15 4.27 -7.24 -8.91
N VAL A 16 4.25 -5.96 -9.29
CA VAL A 16 5.41 -5.26 -9.89
C VAL A 16 6.66 -5.31 -9.01
N PHE A 17 6.51 -5.22 -7.69
CA PHE A 17 7.60 -5.30 -6.71
C PHE A 17 7.39 -6.43 -5.71
N ALA A 18 6.57 -7.44 -6.04
CA ALA A 18 6.38 -8.58 -5.15
C ALA A 18 7.70 -9.35 -4.94
N TYR A 19 7.89 -9.92 -3.74
CA TYR A 19 9.07 -10.72 -3.38
C TYR A 19 10.42 -9.97 -3.47
N CYS A 20 10.41 -8.64 -3.36
CA CYS A 20 11.66 -7.87 -3.35
C CYS A 20 12.35 -7.95 -1.98
N GLU A 21 13.30 -8.88 -1.84
CA GLU A 21 14.06 -9.19 -0.61
C GLU A 21 14.88 -8.02 -0.03
N THR A 22 15.18 -7.01 -0.84
CA THR A 22 16.03 -5.87 -0.44
C THR A 22 15.31 -4.53 -0.48
N LEU A 23 14.02 -4.51 -0.84
CA LEU A 23 13.32 -3.26 -1.06
C LEU A 23 12.84 -2.66 0.27
N GLU A 24 13.45 -1.54 0.66
CA GLU A 24 13.11 -0.85 1.91
C GLU A 24 12.07 0.27 1.74
N ARG A 25 12.01 0.86 0.54
CA ARG A 25 11.14 2.00 0.23
C ARG A 25 10.86 2.12 -1.27
N VAL A 26 9.63 2.54 -1.58
CA VAL A 26 9.25 3.05 -2.90
C VAL A 26 8.71 4.47 -2.76
N SER A 27 9.11 5.36 -3.67
CA SER A 27 8.54 6.71 -3.76
C SER A 27 7.69 6.82 -5.02
N TRP A 28 6.43 7.22 -4.86
CA TRP A 28 5.42 7.21 -5.92
C TRP A 28 5.16 8.62 -6.47
N PRO A 29 4.85 8.75 -7.78
CA PRO A 29 4.41 10.01 -8.34
C PRO A 29 2.95 10.30 -7.94
N PRO A 30 2.53 11.58 -7.89
CA PRO A 30 1.17 11.94 -7.49
C PRO A 30 0.09 11.48 -8.47
N SER A 31 0.49 11.10 -9.68
CA SER A 31 -0.39 10.66 -10.77
C SER A 31 -0.89 9.23 -10.66
N VAL A 32 -0.41 8.42 -9.70
CA VAL A 32 -0.89 7.04 -9.54
C VAL A 32 -2.36 7.07 -9.13
N GLU A 33 -3.19 6.36 -9.90
CA GLU A 33 -4.64 6.24 -9.74
C GLU A 33 -5.03 4.87 -9.18
N GLU A 34 -4.25 3.82 -9.49
CA GLU A 34 -4.54 2.44 -9.11
C GLU A 34 -3.27 1.66 -8.74
N PHE A 35 -3.35 0.94 -7.62
CA PHE A 35 -2.44 -0.15 -7.28
C PHE A 35 -3.12 -1.49 -7.53
N GLY A 36 -2.51 -2.33 -8.36
CA GLY A 36 -3.00 -3.69 -8.64
C GLY A 36 -2.80 -4.65 -7.46
N ARG A 37 -3.24 -5.89 -7.66
CA ARG A 37 -3.06 -6.95 -6.66
C ARG A 37 -1.57 -7.24 -6.42
N GLY A 38 -1.20 -7.32 -5.13
CA GLY A 38 0.11 -7.77 -4.68
C GLY A 38 1.31 -6.89 -5.07
N VAL A 39 1.12 -5.60 -5.38
CA VAL A 39 2.17 -4.70 -5.90
C VAL A 39 3.49 -4.76 -5.12
N LEU A 40 3.43 -4.84 -3.80
CA LEU A 40 4.55 -4.90 -2.85
C LEU A 40 4.40 -6.10 -1.90
N ALA A 41 3.68 -7.15 -2.30
CA ALA A 41 3.51 -8.33 -1.46
C ALA A 41 4.86 -9.02 -1.19
N HIS A 42 5.03 -9.61 0.00
CA HIS A 42 6.23 -10.37 0.37
C HIS A 42 7.53 -9.55 0.29
N CYS A 43 7.53 -8.29 0.75
CA CYS A 43 8.74 -7.48 0.86
C CYS A 43 9.22 -7.42 2.32
N PRO A 44 10.08 -8.36 2.77
CA PRO A 44 10.41 -8.51 4.19
C PRO A 44 11.20 -7.35 4.79
N LYS A 45 11.82 -6.51 3.95
CA LYS A 45 12.57 -5.31 4.36
C LYS A 45 11.82 -4.00 4.18
N LEU A 46 10.59 -4.02 3.65
CA LEU A 46 9.81 -2.80 3.42
C LEU A 46 9.36 -2.23 4.77
N VAL A 47 9.94 -1.09 5.17
CA VAL A 47 9.70 -0.50 6.51
C VAL A 47 8.47 0.40 6.54
N ALA A 48 8.21 1.08 5.41
CA ALA A 48 7.12 2.04 5.31
C ALA A 48 6.50 2.08 3.92
N VAL A 49 5.18 2.25 3.89
CA VAL A 49 4.41 2.53 2.68
C VAL A 49 3.83 3.93 2.80
N ASP A 50 4.41 4.88 2.09
CA ASP A 50 3.95 6.27 2.05
C ASP A 50 3.17 6.53 0.75
N LEU A 51 1.85 6.61 0.88
CA LEU A 51 0.93 6.94 -0.22
C LEU A 51 0.41 8.37 -0.10
N SER A 52 0.90 9.17 0.85
CA SER A 52 0.40 10.55 1.10
C SER A 52 0.53 11.45 -0.13
N THR A 53 1.53 11.21 -0.98
CA THR A 53 1.76 11.95 -2.22
C THR A 53 0.84 11.50 -3.36
N CYS A 54 0.21 10.32 -3.27
CA CYS A 54 -0.60 9.72 -4.32
C CYS A 54 -2.04 10.31 -4.32
N VAL A 55 -2.17 11.62 -4.54
CA VAL A 55 -3.44 12.34 -4.45
C VAL A 55 -4.52 11.85 -5.43
N SER A 56 -4.10 11.28 -6.56
CA SER A 56 -4.99 10.69 -7.57
C SER A 56 -5.41 9.26 -7.27
N LEU A 57 -4.86 8.62 -6.23
CA LEU A 57 -5.13 7.22 -5.93
C LEU A 57 -6.59 7.02 -5.55
N ARG A 58 -7.23 6.00 -6.13
CA ARG A 58 -8.64 5.64 -5.90
C ARG A 58 -8.81 4.22 -5.38
N SER A 59 -8.02 3.29 -5.89
CA SER A 59 -8.15 1.87 -5.56
C SER A 59 -6.80 1.24 -5.22
N ILE A 60 -6.83 0.36 -4.22
CA ILE A 60 -5.73 -0.52 -3.87
C ILE A 60 -6.24 -1.95 -3.95
N GLY A 61 -5.67 -2.72 -4.86
CA GLY A 61 -6.04 -4.11 -5.10
C GLY A 61 -5.62 -5.04 -3.98
N ASP A 62 -6.12 -6.27 -4.04
CA ASP A 62 -5.93 -7.26 -2.98
C ASP A 62 -4.46 -7.51 -2.68
N GLN A 63 -4.14 -7.81 -1.42
CA GLN A 63 -2.81 -8.23 -1.00
C GLN A 63 -1.67 -7.25 -1.33
N ALA A 64 -1.96 -5.99 -1.72
CA ALA A 64 -1.00 -5.04 -2.28
C ALA A 64 0.26 -4.85 -1.45
N PHE A 65 0.18 -4.94 -0.13
CA PHE A 65 1.28 -4.80 0.81
C PHE A 65 1.30 -5.96 1.84
N SER A 66 0.77 -7.13 1.47
CA SER A 66 0.69 -8.29 2.37
C SER A 66 2.05 -8.93 2.64
N ASN A 67 2.20 -9.61 3.78
CA ASN A 67 3.40 -10.34 4.18
C ASN A 67 4.68 -9.47 4.17
N CYS A 68 4.58 -8.23 4.65
CA CYS A 68 5.73 -7.34 4.80
C CYS A 68 6.18 -7.31 6.27
N ASP A 69 7.09 -8.20 6.64
CA ASP A 69 7.49 -8.45 8.04
C ASP A 69 8.11 -7.23 8.75
N ALA A 70 8.74 -6.32 7.99
CA ALA A 70 9.32 -5.09 8.50
C ALA A 70 8.38 -3.88 8.44
N LEU A 71 7.17 -4.01 7.90
CA LEU A 71 6.30 -2.85 7.68
C LEU A 71 5.77 -2.33 9.01
N GLU A 72 6.19 -1.12 9.38
CA GLU A 72 5.85 -0.48 10.65
C GLU A 72 4.80 0.62 10.50
N ARG A 73 4.82 1.33 9.36
CA ARG A 73 4.05 2.56 9.16
C ARG A 73 3.44 2.62 7.78
N THR A 74 2.20 3.12 7.74
CA THR A 74 1.51 3.48 6.51
C THR A 74 0.99 4.91 6.55
N SER A 75 0.90 5.55 5.39
CA SER A 75 0.29 6.87 5.23
C SER A 75 -0.60 6.84 4.00
N TRP A 76 -1.80 7.42 4.13
CA TRP A 76 -2.88 7.27 3.16
C TRP A 76 -3.29 8.62 2.56
N PRO A 77 -3.58 8.71 1.25
CA PRO A 77 -4.09 9.92 0.64
C PRO A 77 -5.61 10.04 0.85
N PRO A 78 -6.16 11.26 0.83
CA PRO A 78 -7.59 11.48 1.12
C PRO A 78 -8.55 10.91 0.07
N GLY A 79 -8.03 10.63 -1.13
CA GLY A 79 -8.80 10.21 -2.30
C GLY A 79 -9.07 8.71 -2.41
N VAL A 80 -8.51 7.86 -1.53
CA VAL A 80 -8.72 6.40 -1.59
C VAL A 80 -10.20 6.12 -1.38
N GLN A 81 -10.78 5.35 -2.30
CA GLN A 81 -12.19 4.94 -2.27
C GLN A 81 -12.35 3.47 -1.91
N GLN A 82 -11.41 2.64 -2.32
CA GLN A 82 -11.49 1.18 -2.16
C GLN A 82 -10.16 0.61 -1.70
N ILE A 83 -10.21 -0.16 -0.62
CA ILE A 83 -9.11 -1.00 -0.13
C ILE A 83 -9.54 -2.46 -0.33
N GLY A 84 -8.76 -3.22 -1.09
CA GLY A 84 -9.04 -4.63 -1.42
C GLY A 84 -8.89 -5.58 -0.23
N GLU A 85 -9.06 -6.88 -0.50
CA GLU A 85 -8.92 -7.93 0.49
C GLU A 85 -7.46 -8.10 0.91
N ARG A 86 -7.22 -8.36 2.21
CA ARG A 86 -5.90 -8.72 2.73
C ARG A 86 -4.76 -7.74 2.35
N VAL A 87 -5.07 -6.47 2.07
CA VAL A 87 -4.11 -5.47 1.56
C VAL A 87 -2.84 -5.37 2.41
N MET A 88 -2.95 -5.47 3.72
CA MET A 88 -1.83 -5.55 4.66
C MET A 88 -1.95 -6.78 5.55
N ALA A 89 -2.45 -7.90 5.05
CA ALA A 89 -2.47 -9.12 5.84
C ALA A 89 -1.05 -9.58 6.19
N CYS A 90 -0.88 -10.14 7.39
CA CYS A 90 0.37 -10.70 7.90
C CYS A 90 1.52 -9.67 7.95
N CYS A 91 1.24 -8.46 8.45
CA CYS A 91 2.25 -7.43 8.72
C CYS A 91 2.41 -7.26 10.24
N PRO A 92 3.17 -8.12 10.93
CA PRO A 92 3.16 -8.22 12.40
C PRO A 92 3.71 -6.98 13.12
N LYS A 93 4.55 -6.17 12.45
CA LYS A 93 5.15 -4.95 12.98
C LYS A 93 4.34 -3.68 12.72
N LEU A 94 3.26 -3.76 11.94
CA LEU A 94 2.44 -2.60 11.63
C LEU A 94 1.75 -2.19 12.93
N ALA A 95 2.11 -1.02 13.46
CA ALA A 95 1.67 -0.61 14.79
C ALA A 95 0.41 0.27 14.75
N THR A 96 0.19 0.96 13.63
CA THR A 96 -0.96 1.86 13.47
C THR A 96 -1.45 1.86 12.04
N VAL A 97 -2.76 1.99 11.89
CA VAL A 97 -3.41 2.27 10.61
C VAL A 97 -4.38 3.42 10.84
N ASP A 98 -4.00 4.61 10.36
CA ASP A 98 -4.87 5.78 10.42
C ASP A 98 -5.56 6.01 9.07
N LEU A 99 -6.85 5.68 9.02
CA LEU A 99 -7.72 5.92 7.86
C LEU A 99 -8.60 7.18 8.04
N SER A 100 -8.44 7.94 9.12
CA SER A 100 -9.29 9.12 9.40
C SER A 100 -9.20 10.20 8.33
N GLY A 101 -8.04 10.28 7.63
CA GLY A 101 -7.83 11.17 6.49
C GLY A 101 -8.45 10.69 5.18
N CYS A 102 -8.91 9.44 5.07
CA CYS A 102 -9.47 8.85 3.85
C CYS A 102 -10.94 9.25 3.66
N ALA A 103 -11.20 10.54 3.43
CA ALA A 103 -12.54 11.11 3.37
C ALA A 103 -13.46 10.49 2.28
N SER A 104 -12.87 9.89 1.25
CA SER A 104 -13.61 9.25 0.14
C SER A 104 -13.77 7.74 0.29
N LEU A 105 -13.33 7.13 1.39
CA LEU A 105 -13.30 5.68 1.57
C LEU A 105 -14.73 5.11 1.63
N ARG A 106 -15.01 4.14 0.76
CA ARG A 106 -16.35 3.51 0.62
C ARG A 106 -16.35 2.05 1.02
N SER A 107 -15.23 1.35 0.85
CA SER A 107 -15.13 -0.07 1.14
C SER A 107 -13.73 -0.46 1.60
N VAL A 108 -13.69 -1.41 2.53
CA VAL A 108 -12.50 -2.10 3.01
C VAL A 108 -12.76 -3.60 2.87
N GLY A 109 -11.91 -4.29 2.13
CA GLY A 109 -12.06 -5.72 1.86
C GLY A 109 -11.82 -6.59 3.09
N ASP A 110 -12.27 -7.84 2.99
CA ASP A 110 -12.13 -8.81 4.07
C ASP A 110 -10.67 -9.03 4.45
N GLY A 111 -10.42 -9.10 5.77
CA GLY A 111 -9.10 -9.31 6.32
C GLY A 111 -8.04 -8.27 5.88
N ALA A 112 -8.41 -7.06 5.46
CA ALA A 112 -7.47 -6.04 4.98
C ALA A 112 -6.27 -5.81 5.92
N PHE A 113 -6.47 -6.00 7.22
CA PHE A 113 -5.45 -5.88 8.28
C PHE A 113 -5.33 -7.17 9.12
N SER A 114 -5.69 -8.33 8.56
CA SER A 114 -5.65 -9.60 9.30
C SER A 114 -4.22 -9.95 9.69
N GLN A 115 -4.01 -10.43 10.92
CA GLN A 115 -2.68 -10.79 11.43
C GLN A 115 -1.69 -9.61 11.49
N CYS A 116 -2.19 -8.38 11.58
CA CYS A 116 -1.42 -7.22 12.03
C CYS A 116 -1.46 -7.14 13.55
N SER A 117 -0.64 -7.96 14.23
CA SER A 117 -0.70 -8.13 15.69
C SER A 117 -0.39 -6.89 16.52
N ALA A 118 0.19 -5.85 15.91
CA ALA A 118 0.56 -4.60 16.59
C ALA A 118 -0.43 -3.44 16.35
N VAL A 119 -1.47 -3.63 15.51
CA VAL A 119 -2.55 -2.63 15.23
C VAL A 119 -3.66 -2.71 16.27
#